data_AF-I2QBI9-F1
#
_entry.id   AF-I2QBI9-F1
#
_cell.length_a   1.000
_cell.length_b   1.000
_cell.length_c   1.000
_cell.angle_alpha   90.00
_cell.angle_beta   90.00
_cell.angle_gamma   90.00
#
_symmetry.space_group_name_H-M   'P 1'
#
loop_
_entity.id
_entity.type
_entity.pdbx_description
1 polymer ?
#
loop_
_entity_poly.entity_id
_entity_poly.type
_entity_poly.pdbx_seq_one_letter_code
_entity_poly.pdbx_strand_id
1 'polypeptide(L)'
;MPQTWYVTFEVHKRGTLPKRRSPRETRTFESEAEARAFARAKFNEGLIVFAGTLNPFLPRRLIPSSDIPSWIEQDRGDEVAGHDAKRDPEK
;
A
#
# COMPACT_ATOMS: atom_id res chain seq x y z
N MET A 1 -2.89 8.86 -17.02
CA MET A 1 -2.80 9.14 -15.58
C MET A 1 -1.47 8.60 -15.06
N PRO A 2 -0.66 9.36 -14.33
CA PRO A 2 0.60 8.86 -13.79
C PRO A 2 0.32 7.83 -12.69
N GLN A 3 0.86 6.62 -12.88
CA GLN A 3 0.80 5.58 -11.86
C GLN A 3 1.75 5.98 -10.72
N THR A 4 1.19 6.48 -9.62
CA THR A 4 1.96 7.06 -8.51
C THR A 4 2.41 6.00 -7.52
N TRP A 5 1.71 4.86 -7.44
CA TRP A 5 1.96 3.82 -6.45
C TRP A 5 2.30 2.49 -7.11
N TYR A 6 3.13 1.69 -6.45
CA TYR A 6 3.36 0.30 -6.82
C TYR A 6 3.30 -0.59 -5.58
N VAL A 7 2.77 -1.79 -5.77
CA VAL A 7 2.70 -2.85 -4.78
C VAL A 7 3.37 -4.08 -5.35
N THR A 8 4.40 -4.55 -4.67
CA THR A 8 5.13 -5.77 -4.98
C THR A 8 4.75 -6.83 -3.98
N PHE A 9 4.33 -8.01 -4.41
CA PHE A 9 3.99 -9.10 -3.49
C PHE A 9 4.66 -10.40 -3.91
N GLU A 10 5.05 -11.19 -2.92
CA GLU A 10 5.74 -12.46 -3.12
C GLU A 10 4.74 -13.61 -3.07
N VAL A 11 4.53 -14.28 -4.21
CA VAL A 11 3.61 -15.42 -4.33
C VAL A 11 4.34 -16.66 -3.85
N HIS A 12 4.05 -17.10 -2.62
CA HIS A 12 4.50 -18.39 -2.12
C HIS A 12 3.77 -19.48 -2.90
N LYS A 13 4.36 -20.01 -3.97
CA LYS A 13 3.88 -21.27 -4.53
C LYS A 13 4.07 -22.35 -3.47
N ARG A 14 2.97 -22.76 -2.83
CA ARG A 14 2.85 -24.03 -2.10
C ARG A 14 3.24 -25.15 -3.06
N GLY A 15 4.51 -25.53 -3.04
CA GLY A 15 5.04 -26.52 -3.95
C GLY A 15 6.55 -26.58 -3.85
N THR A 16 7.02 -27.28 -2.82
CA THR A 16 8.19 -28.16 -2.86
C THR A 16 9.24 -27.78 -3.90
N LEU A 17 10.23 -26.96 -3.54
CA LEU A 17 11.63 -27.03 -4.01
C LEU A 17 12.45 -25.96 -3.29
N PRO A 18 13.65 -26.29 -2.75
CA PRO A 18 14.52 -25.29 -2.18
C PRO A 18 15.18 -24.48 -3.31
N LYS A 19 15.25 -23.16 -3.13
CA LYS A 19 16.27 -22.30 -3.75
C LYS A 19 16.04 -21.84 -5.21
N ARG A 20 14.88 -21.27 -5.53
CA ARG A 20 14.74 -20.31 -6.64
C ARG A 20 13.73 -19.24 -6.24
N ARG A 21 14.13 -17.97 -6.28
CA ARG A 21 13.36 -16.78 -5.84
C ARG A 21 11.86 -16.97 -6.03
N SER A 22 11.10 -16.85 -4.96
CA SER A 22 9.65 -16.80 -5.01
C SER A 22 9.21 -15.80 -6.10
N PRO A 23 8.24 -16.15 -6.96
CA PRO A 23 7.75 -15.23 -7.98
C PRO A 23 7.19 -13.97 -7.30
N ARG A 24 7.71 -12.81 -7.70
CA ARG A 24 7.25 -11.50 -7.23
C ARG A 24 6.43 -10.85 -8.32
N GLU A 25 5.21 -10.46 -8.00
CA GLU A 25 4.36 -9.67 -8.90
C GLU A 25 4.36 -8.22 -8.47
N THR A 26 4.47 -7.31 -9.44
CA THR A 26 4.37 -5.86 -9.22
C THR A 26 3.09 -5.37 -9.86
N ARG A 27 2.24 -4.69 -9.10
CA ARG A 27 1.09 -3.95 -9.63
C ARG A 27 1.27 -2.47 -9.35
N THR A 28 1.01 -1.66 -10.36
CA THR A 28 0.99 -0.20 -10.23
C THR A 28 -0.43 0.29 -10.07
N PHE A 29 -0.61 1.38 -9.32
CA PHE A 29 -1.88 1.98 -8.97
C PHE A 29 -1.77 3.51 -9.08
N GLU A 30 -2.90 4.14 -9.33
CA GLU A 30 -3.00 5.59 -9.40
C GLU A 30 -3.19 6.19 -8.00
N SER A 31 -3.98 5.53 -7.16
CA SER A 31 -4.31 5.96 -5.79
C SER A 31 -3.63 5.12 -4.71
N GLU A 32 -3.25 5.76 -3.60
CA GLU A 32 -2.75 5.08 -2.40
C GLU A 32 -3.80 4.10 -1.85
N ALA A 33 -5.08 4.52 -1.82
CA ALA A 33 -6.19 3.71 -1.31
C ALA A 33 -6.36 2.38 -2.06
N GLU A 34 -6.24 2.39 -3.39
CA GLU A 34 -6.31 1.15 -4.19
C GLU A 34 -5.10 0.24 -3.94
N ALA A 35 -3.90 0.82 -3.90
CA ALA A 35 -2.67 0.10 -3.60
C ALA A 35 -2.76 -0.58 -2.23
N ARG A 36 -3.29 0.14 -1.24
CA ARG A 36 -3.47 -0.33 0.13
C ARG A 36 -4.53 -1.41 0.24
N ALA A 37 -5.69 -1.23 -0.38
CA ALA A 37 -6.75 -2.25 -0.41
C ALA A 37 -6.23 -3.56 -1.02
N PHE A 38 -5.44 -3.45 -2.10
CA PHE A 38 -4.80 -4.60 -2.72
C PHE A 38 -3.73 -5.22 -1.81
N ALA A 39 -2.90 -4.41 -1.16
CA ALA A 39 -1.90 -4.87 -0.20
C ALA A 39 -2.53 -5.61 0.98
N ARG A 40 -3.64 -5.09 1.52
CA ARG A 40 -4.40 -5.74 2.60
C ARG A 40 -4.95 -7.11 2.17
N ALA A 41 -5.51 -7.21 0.96
CA ALA A 41 -5.99 -8.48 0.43
C ALA A 41 -4.84 -9.51 0.32
N LYS A 42 -3.69 -9.09 -0.19
CA LYS A 42 -2.50 -9.95 -0.34
C LYS A 42 -1.84 -10.31 0.99
N PHE A 43 -1.86 -9.40 1.97
CA PHE A 43 -1.40 -9.66 3.32
C PHE A 43 -2.29 -10.67 4.04
N ASN A 44 -3.62 -10.58 3.90
CA ASN A 44 -4.56 -11.58 4.43
C ASN A 44 -4.38 -12.97 3.80
N GLU A 45 -3.91 -13.04 2.56
CA GLU A 45 -3.54 -14.28 1.88
C GLU A 45 -2.25 -14.92 2.48
N GLY A 46 -1.55 -14.21 3.38
CA GLY A 46 -0.31 -14.65 4.00
C GLY A 46 0.93 -14.38 3.13
N LEU A 47 0.82 -13.49 2.14
CA LEU A 47 1.93 -13.15 1.24
C LEU A 47 2.73 -11.96 1.78
N ILE A 48 4.02 -11.94 1.46
CA ILE A 48 4.89 -10.81 1.80
C ILE A 48 4.63 -9.71 0.77
N VAL A 49 4.10 -8.58 1.22
CA VAL A 49 3.78 -7.42 0.39
C VAL A 49 4.77 -6.30 0.66
N PHE A 50 5.06 -5.48 -0.33
CA PHE A 50 5.89 -4.28 -0.25
C PHE A 50 5.18 -3.21 -1.09
N ALA A 51 5.23 -1.95 -0.67
CA ALA A 51 4.62 -0.86 -1.43
C ALA A 51 5.59 0.32 -1.54
N GLY A 52 5.37 1.16 -2.54
CA GLY A 52 6.10 2.42 -2.63
C GLY A 52 5.54 3.34 -3.70
N THR A 53 6.10 4.54 -3.78
CA THR A 53 5.74 5.54 -4.79
C THR A 53 6.69 5.49 -5.98
N LEU A 54 6.13 5.60 -7.19
CA LEU A 54 6.85 5.71 -8.45
C LEU A 54 7.28 7.18 -8.67
N ASN A 55 8.51 7.39 -9.15
CA ASN A 55 9.07 8.71 -9.51
C ASN A 55 8.15 9.43 -10.54
N PRO A 56 7.81 10.74 -10.44
CA PRO A 56 8.60 11.85 -9.90
C PRO A 56 8.07 12.55 -8.64
N PHE A 57 7.17 11.94 -7.86
CA PHE A 57 6.62 12.59 -6.66
C PHE A 57 7.58 12.53 -5.47
N LEU A 58 8.01 13.71 -5.01
CA LEU A 58 8.67 13.91 -3.73
C LEU A 58 7.58 14.24 -2.68
N PRO A 59 7.59 13.62 -1.49
CA PRO A 59 8.59 12.70 -0.95
C PRO A 59 8.42 11.25 -1.41
N ARG A 60 9.56 10.59 -1.70
CA ARG A 60 9.61 9.17 -2.09
C ARG A 60 9.26 8.31 -0.88
N ARG A 61 8.15 7.57 -0.94
CA ARG A 61 7.68 6.71 0.15
C ARG A 61 7.92 5.26 -0.25
N LEU A 62 8.76 4.57 0.52
CA LEU A 62 9.02 3.15 0.35
C LEU A 62 8.60 2.45 1.64
N ILE A 63 7.68 1.50 1.50
CA ILE A 63 7.01 0.83 2.61
C ILE A 63 7.47 -0.64 2.55
N PRO A 64 8.44 -1.02 3.40
CA PRO A 64 8.88 -2.41 3.46
C PRO A 64 7.76 -3.30 4.02
N SER A 65 7.87 -4.61 3.80
CA SER A 65 6.87 -5.58 4.26
C SER A 65 6.59 -5.54 5.76
N SER A 66 7.59 -5.16 6.56
CA SER A 66 7.46 -4.96 8.00
C SER A 66 6.52 -3.80 8.37
N ASP A 67 6.45 -2.76 7.54
CA ASP A 67 5.62 -1.57 7.76
C ASP A 67 4.25 -1.66 7.06
N ILE A 68 4.03 -2.65 6.18
CA ILE A 68 2.71 -2.90 5.57
C ILE A 68 1.59 -3.04 6.59
N PRO A 69 1.69 -3.81 7.70
CA PRO A 69 0.61 -3.87 8.70
C PRO A 69 0.25 -2.48 9.24
N SER A 70 1.23 -1.68 9.66
CA SER A 70 1.01 -0.31 10.12
C SER A 70 0.49 0.61 9.01
N TRP A 71 0.91 0.39 7.77
CA TRP A 71 0.44 1.10 6.59
C TRP A 71 -0.90 0.60 6.04
N ILE A 72 -1.45 -0.55 6.44
CA ILE A 72 -2.84 -0.91 6.12
C ILE A 72 -3.78 -0.44 7.24
N GLU A 73 -3.28 -0.27 8.47
CA GLU A 73 -4.05 0.15 9.64
C GLU A 73 -4.25 1.67 9.76
N GLN A 74 -3.30 2.49 9.29
CA GLN A 74 -3.40 3.97 9.23
C GLN A 74 -4.67 4.53 8.50
N ASP A 75 -5.42 3.70 7.76
CA ASP A 75 -6.56 4.07 6.88
C ASP A 75 -7.71 4.59 7.71
N ARG A 76 -7.84 3.98 8.89
CA ARG A 76 -8.83 4.35 9.87
C ARG A 76 -8.52 5.69 10.53
N GLY A 77 -7.30 6.21 10.39
CA GLY A 77 -6.83 7.42 11.06
C GLY A 77 -6.76 8.65 10.17
N ASP A 78 -6.62 8.49 8.85
CA ASP A 78 -6.47 9.65 7.93
C ASP A 78 -7.81 10.18 7.39
N GLU A 79 -8.92 9.44 7.52
CA GLU A 79 -10.25 9.95 7.13
C GLU A 79 -10.87 10.92 8.16
N VAL A 80 -10.19 11.21 9.29
CA VAL A 80 -10.69 12.13 10.33
C VAL A 80 -9.89 13.43 10.48
N ALA A 81 -8.89 13.70 9.66
CA ALA A 81 -8.05 14.90 9.76
C ALA A 81 -8.30 15.97 8.68
N GLY A 82 -9.52 16.03 8.12
CA GLY A 82 -9.81 16.96 7.00
C GLY A 82 -11.24 17.50 6.87
N HIS A 83 -12.13 17.34 7.86
CA HIS A 83 -13.49 17.91 7.80
C HIS A 83 -13.96 18.56 9.10
N ASP A 84 -13.06 19.22 9.83
CA ASP A 84 -13.44 20.27 10.80
C ASP A 84 -12.90 21.63 10.33
N ALA A 85 -13.21 21.99 9.07
CA ALA A 85 -13.24 23.39 8.71
C ALA A 85 -14.57 23.94 9.26
N LYS A 86 -14.49 24.50 10.48
CA LYS A 86 -15.49 25.36 11.13
C LYS A 86 -16.45 25.98 10.11
N ARG A 87 -17.65 25.42 10.02
CA ARG A 87 -18.78 26.06 9.35
C ARG A 87 -19.60 26.82 10.39
N ASP A 88 -19.26 28.10 10.55
CA ASP A 88 -20.11 29.29 10.77
C ASP A 88 -21.15 29.28 11.94
N PRO A 89 -21.83 30.39 12.34
CA PRO A 89 -21.88 31.73 11.74
C PRO A 89 -21.84 32.94 12.72
N GLU A 90 -21.63 34.13 12.12
CA GLU A 90 -22.36 35.40 12.35
C GLU A 90 -22.26 36.16 13.68
N LYS A 91 -21.80 37.42 13.56
CA LYS A 91 -22.43 38.59 14.20
C LYS A 91 -22.25 39.83 13.34
#